data_AF-A0A316L2W7-F1
#
_entry.id   AF-A0A316L2W7-F1
#
_cell.length_a   1.000
_cell.length_b   1.000
_cell.length_c   1.000
_cell.angle_alpha   90.00
_cell.angle_beta   90.00
_cell.angle_gamma   90.00
#
_symmetry.space_group_name_H-M   'P 1'
#
loop_
_entity.id
_entity.type
_entity.pdbx_description
1 polymer ?
#
loop_
_entity_poly.entity_id
_entity_poly.type
_entity_poly.pdbx_seq_one_letter_code
_entity_poly.pdbx_strand_id
1 'polypeptide(L)'
;MEKTTVEKIRLGVFVILGTILLVLGAYLIGNRQNLFGSTFNINAVFKNVNGLQKGNNVRYSGIDIGTVNGIKMFNDTTIVVNMIIQEKMLQHIRKNAIATIGSDGLVGSMIVNIVPGKGIGLPIASGDEIESYSRIGAEDMLSTLNVTNENAALLTADLLQVTESLKNGKGTLGRLLNDTIMSKDLHQTVVNLKNMSSEANTALKELNEIITHINFEESVANVLISDSLSGQQMKTIMTNLELSSNKIASISNSLDSLSLNLSKGKGTVNYLATDTILVNQLESTMKNIEEGTKRFNENMEALKHNFLTRRYFKKLKKEEAKTKND
;
A
#
# COMPACT_ATOMS: atom_id res chain seq x y z
N MET A 1 -28.41 58.26 -59.09
CA MET A 1 -28.61 57.21 -60.11
C MET A 1 -29.56 56.18 -59.54
N GLU A 2 -30.84 56.19 -59.96
CA GLU A 2 -31.76 55.11 -59.60
C GLU A 2 -31.34 53.82 -60.29
N LYS A 3 -31.10 52.76 -59.51
CA LYS A 3 -30.81 51.43 -60.07
C LYS A 3 -31.98 50.96 -60.92
N THR A 4 -31.70 50.59 -62.16
CA THR A 4 -32.71 50.09 -63.10
C THR A 4 -33.34 48.81 -62.54
N THR A 5 -34.63 48.58 -62.81
CA THR A 5 -35.38 47.42 -62.32
C THR A 5 -34.68 46.09 -62.61
N VAL A 6 -33.92 46.03 -63.71
CA VAL A 6 -33.13 44.87 -64.13
C VAL A 6 -32.00 44.55 -63.15
N GLU A 7 -31.29 45.54 -62.61
CA GLU A 7 -30.22 45.34 -61.63
C GLU A 7 -30.77 44.80 -60.30
N LYS A 8 -31.95 45.29 -59.87
CA LYS A 8 -32.63 44.79 -58.68
C LYS A 8 -33.06 43.33 -58.83
N ILE A 9 -33.55 42.94 -60.01
CA ILE A 9 -33.93 41.55 -60.32
C ILE A 9 -32.69 40.64 -60.34
N ARG A 10 -31.58 41.05 -60.97
CA ARG A 10 -30.34 40.25 -60.97
C ARG A 10 -29.78 40.03 -59.57
N LEU A 11 -29.81 41.06 -58.73
CA LEU A 11 -29.39 40.94 -57.33
C LEU A 11 -30.30 39.98 -56.56
N GLY A 12 -31.63 40.09 -56.74
CA GLY A 12 -32.59 39.17 -56.12
C GLY A 12 -32.34 37.71 -56.51
N VAL A 13 -32.14 37.43 -57.80
CA VAL A 13 -31.82 36.08 -58.30
C VAL A 13 -30.51 35.56 -57.72
N PHE A 14 -29.46 36.39 -57.64
CA PHE A 14 -28.18 36.02 -57.03
C PHE A 14 -28.33 35.65 -55.54
N VAL A 15 -29.08 36.45 -54.78
CA VAL A 15 -29.32 36.19 -53.35
C VAL A 15 -30.13 34.91 -53.15
N ILE A 16 -31.15 34.66 -53.98
CA ILE A 16 -31.96 33.44 -53.93
C ILE A 16 -31.11 32.21 -54.25
N LEU A 17 -30.34 32.25 -55.34
CA LEU A 17 -29.43 31.16 -55.71
C LEU A 17 -28.39 30.90 -54.62
N GLY A 18 -27.78 31.95 -54.06
CA GLY A 18 -26.82 31.82 -52.97
C GLY A 18 -27.45 31.20 -51.71
N THR A 19 -28.67 31.60 -51.37
CA THR A 19 -29.41 31.04 -50.22
C THR A 19 -29.73 29.57 -50.44
N ILE A 20 -30.21 29.18 -51.62
CA ILE A 20 -30.50 27.79 -51.97
C ILE A 20 -29.23 26.94 -51.85
N LEU A 21 -28.09 27.43 -52.37
CA LEU A 21 -26.82 26.73 -52.30
C LEU A 21 -26.34 26.56 -50.86
N LEU A 22 -26.52 27.58 -50.01
CA LEU A 22 -26.19 27.52 -48.58
C LEU A 22 -27.06 26.51 -47.84
N VAL A 23 -28.38 26.52 -48.06
CA VAL A 23 -29.32 25.56 -47.47
C VAL A 23 -29.00 24.13 -47.90
N LEU A 24 -28.72 23.91 -49.19
CA LEU A 24 -28.28 22.61 -49.72
C LEU A 24 -26.96 22.16 -49.08
N GLY A 25 -25.99 23.06 -48.96
CA GLY A 25 -24.72 22.79 -48.30
C GLY A 25 -24.92 22.38 -46.84
N ALA A 26 -25.72 23.14 -46.08
CA ALA A 26 -26.05 22.83 -44.69
C ALA A 26 -26.78 21.49 -44.55
N TYR A 27 -27.74 21.19 -45.44
CA TYR A 27 -28.46 19.93 -45.45
C TYR A 27 -27.54 18.73 -45.75
N LEU A 28 -26.67 18.84 -46.76
CA LEU A 28 -25.72 17.78 -47.11
C LEU A 28 -24.74 17.50 -45.97
N ILE A 29 -24.24 18.54 -45.29
CA ILE A 29 -23.36 18.40 -44.12
C ILE A 29 -24.10 17.73 -42.96
N GLY A 30 -25.31 18.20 -42.63
CA GLY A 30 -26.08 17.65 -41.52
C GLY A 30 -26.53 16.20 -41.77
N ASN A 31 -26.87 15.85 -43.02
CA ASN A 31 -27.20 14.48 -43.39
C ASN A 31 -25.98 13.55 -43.32
N ARG A 32 -24.79 13.98 -43.77
CA ARG A 32 -23.55 13.18 -43.63
C ARG A 32 -23.15 12.94 -42.18
N GLN A 33 -23.44 13.88 -41.28
CA GLN A 33 -23.18 13.73 -39.84
C GLN A 33 -24.32 13.01 -39.10
N ASN A 34 -25.32 12.49 -39.83
CA ASN A 34 -26.48 11.77 -39.30
C ASN A 34 -27.27 12.57 -38.24
N LEU A 35 -27.24 13.92 -38.31
CA LEU A 35 -27.87 14.82 -37.35
C LEU A 35 -29.42 14.76 -37.39
N PHE A 36 -29.97 14.20 -38.46
CA PHE A 36 -31.42 14.07 -38.70
C PHE A 36 -31.91 12.62 -38.65
N GLY A 37 -31.07 11.69 -38.19
CA GLY A 37 -31.45 10.27 -38.07
C GLY A 37 -32.45 10.03 -36.94
N SER A 38 -33.19 8.92 -37.02
CA SER A 38 -34.05 8.49 -35.93
C SER A 38 -33.23 7.99 -34.73
N THR A 39 -33.66 8.39 -33.53
CA THR A 39 -32.93 8.13 -32.28
C THR A 39 -33.88 7.74 -31.16
N PHE A 40 -33.35 7.05 -30.15
CA PHE A 40 -34.06 6.67 -28.95
C PHE A 40 -33.23 7.01 -27.71
N ASN A 41 -33.89 7.10 -26.55
CA ASN A 41 -33.26 7.50 -25.30
C ASN A 41 -32.87 6.29 -24.46
N ILE A 42 -31.71 6.35 -23.81
CA ILE A 42 -31.30 5.41 -22.76
C ILE A 42 -30.79 6.22 -21.56
N ASN A 43 -31.07 5.73 -20.35
CA ASN A 43 -30.59 6.32 -19.11
C ASN A 43 -29.54 5.42 -18.44
N ALA A 44 -28.60 6.04 -17.72
CA ALA A 44 -27.66 5.34 -16.85
C ALA A 44 -27.36 6.19 -15.62
N VAL A 45 -27.19 5.55 -14.47
CA VAL A 45 -27.01 6.23 -13.17
C VAL A 45 -25.61 6.02 -12.63
N PHE A 46 -24.87 7.12 -12.44
CA PHE A 46 -23.48 7.12 -11.97
C PHE A 46 -23.35 7.84 -10.63
N LYS A 47 -22.31 7.48 -9.86
CA LYS A 47 -21.91 8.22 -8.66
C LYS A 47 -21.05 9.45 -8.97
N ASN A 48 -20.21 9.32 -9.98
CA ASN A 48 -19.35 10.40 -10.46
C ASN A 48 -19.24 10.31 -11.99
N VAL A 49 -19.35 11.47 -12.65
CA VAL A 49 -19.28 11.62 -14.10
C VAL A 49 -17.96 12.19 -14.60
N ASN A 50 -17.00 12.48 -13.72
CA ASN A 50 -15.60 12.83 -14.01
C ASN A 50 -15.40 13.89 -15.13
N GLY A 51 -16.30 14.87 -15.23
CA GLY A 51 -16.21 15.93 -16.25
C GLY A 51 -16.89 15.62 -17.59
N LEU A 52 -17.77 14.61 -17.63
CA LEU A 52 -18.72 14.41 -18.72
C LEU A 52 -19.59 15.66 -18.94
N GLN A 53 -19.82 16.01 -20.19
CA GLN A 53 -20.60 17.16 -20.62
C GLN A 53 -21.67 16.76 -21.64
N LYS A 54 -22.72 17.59 -21.76
CA LYS A 54 -23.71 17.46 -22.83
C LYS A 54 -23.01 17.52 -24.19
N GLY A 55 -23.36 16.60 -25.08
CA GLY A 55 -22.78 16.45 -26.41
C GLY A 55 -21.58 15.51 -26.49
N ASN A 56 -21.06 15.00 -25.35
CA ASN A 56 -20.02 13.98 -25.38
C ASN A 56 -20.50 12.68 -26.05
N ASN A 57 -19.59 11.97 -26.70
CA ASN A 57 -19.92 10.77 -27.46
C ASN A 57 -20.36 9.62 -26.56
N VAL A 58 -21.31 8.84 -27.07
CA VAL A 58 -21.71 7.55 -26.52
C VAL A 58 -21.27 6.48 -27.51
N ARG A 59 -20.47 5.52 -27.04
CA ARG A 59 -19.93 4.42 -27.83
C ARG A 59 -20.51 3.10 -27.38
N TYR A 60 -20.72 2.19 -28.33
CA TYR A 60 -21.02 0.79 -28.06
C TYR A 60 -19.89 -0.07 -28.60
N SER A 61 -19.19 -0.78 -27.70
CA SER A 61 -18.04 -1.62 -28.06
C SER A 61 -17.01 -0.90 -28.95
N GLY A 62 -16.78 0.40 -28.70
CA GLY A 62 -15.83 1.23 -29.45
C GLY A 62 -16.39 1.96 -30.68
N ILE A 63 -17.65 1.72 -31.06
CA ILE A 63 -18.29 2.39 -32.20
C ILE A 63 -19.14 3.56 -31.72
N ASP A 64 -19.01 4.75 -32.32
CA ASP A 64 -19.85 5.91 -32.01
C ASP A 64 -21.31 5.65 -32.43
N ILE A 65 -22.21 5.66 -31.45
CA ILE A 65 -23.63 5.34 -31.64
C ILE A 65 -24.59 6.46 -31.24
N GLY A 66 -24.09 7.48 -30.53
CA GLY A 66 -24.96 8.48 -29.94
C GLY A 66 -24.19 9.58 -29.21
N THR A 67 -24.94 10.41 -28.48
CA THR A 67 -24.40 11.51 -27.68
C THR A 67 -25.13 11.66 -26.36
N VAL A 68 -24.46 12.26 -25.38
CA VAL A 68 -25.05 12.63 -24.09
C VAL A 68 -25.98 13.81 -24.30
N ASN A 69 -27.26 13.62 -24.04
CA ASN A 69 -28.28 14.65 -24.18
C ASN A 69 -28.43 15.52 -22.92
N GLY A 70 -28.26 14.92 -21.74
CA GLY A 70 -28.39 15.64 -20.49
C GLY A 70 -27.79 14.90 -19.31
N ILE A 71 -27.37 15.66 -18.30
CA ILE A 71 -26.83 15.17 -17.04
C ILE A 71 -27.64 15.85 -15.94
N LYS A 72 -28.29 15.07 -15.07
CA LYS A 72 -29.11 15.57 -13.97
C LYS A 72 -28.65 14.94 -12.67
N MET A 73 -28.40 15.78 -11.66
CA MET A 73 -28.14 15.31 -10.31
C MET A 73 -29.48 15.09 -9.61
N PHE A 74 -29.74 13.86 -9.17
CA PHE A 74 -30.97 13.50 -8.46
C PHE A 74 -30.82 13.74 -6.94
N ASN A 75 -29.63 13.46 -6.41
CA ASN A 75 -29.21 13.76 -5.03
C ASN A 75 -27.67 13.83 -4.96
N ASP A 76 -27.12 14.02 -3.75
CA ASP A 76 -25.68 14.18 -3.48
C ASP A 76 -24.77 13.05 -3.98
N THR A 77 -25.34 11.88 -4.29
CA THR A 77 -24.57 10.69 -4.70
C THR A 77 -25.03 10.09 -6.03
N THR A 78 -26.10 10.63 -6.64
CA THR A 78 -26.79 10.00 -7.76
C THR A 78 -26.92 10.97 -8.93
N ILE A 79 -26.25 10.64 -10.03
CA ILE A 79 -26.25 11.41 -11.27
C ILE A 79 -26.86 10.58 -12.39
N VAL A 80 -27.97 11.05 -12.95
CA VAL A 80 -28.66 10.43 -14.09
C VAL A 80 -28.13 11.04 -15.38
N VAL A 81 -27.56 10.19 -16.24
CA VAL A 81 -27.09 10.58 -17.57
C VAL A 81 -28.08 10.07 -18.61
N ASN A 82 -28.66 11.00 -19.36
CA ASN A 82 -29.57 10.72 -20.47
C ASN A 82 -28.79 10.74 -21.79
N MET A 83 -28.90 9.68 -22.56
CA MET A 83 -28.17 9.45 -23.81
C MET A 83 -29.17 9.31 -24.95
N ILE A 84 -28.85 9.94 -26.10
CA ILE A 84 -29.58 9.76 -27.35
C ILE A 84 -28.75 8.86 -28.25
N ILE A 85 -29.34 7.75 -28.71
CA ILE A 85 -28.67 6.69 -29.48
C ILE A 85 -29.42 6.46 -30.79
N GLN A 86 -28.68 6.17 -31.86
CA GLN A 86 -29.23 5.87 -33.18
C GLN A 86 -30.11 4.62 -33.16
N GLU A 87 -31.31 4.69 -33.75
CA GLU A 87 -32.32 3.62 -33.68
C GLU A 87 -31.87 2.28 -34.25
N LYS A 88 -30.96 2.29 -35.24
CA LYS A 88 -30.30 1.09 -35.80
C LYS A 88 -29.58 0.23 -34.75
N MET A 89 -29.30 0.78 -33.56
CA MET A 89 -28.65 0.09 -32.46
C MET A 89 -29.61 -0.69 -31.55
N LEU A 90 -30.94 -0.51 -31.67
CA LEU A 90 -31.94 -1.26 -30.89
C LEU A 90 -31.76 -2.78 -31.01
N GLN A 91 -31.36 -3.27 -32.19
CA GLN A 91 -31.12 -4.70 -32.42
C GLN A 91 -29.88 -5.24 -31.70
N HIS A 92 -28.91 -4.38 -31.37
CA HIS A 92 -27.60 -4.76 -30.81
C HIS A 92 -27.51 -4.57 -29.29
N ILE A 93 -28.18 -3.55 -28.76
CA ILE A 93 -28.15 -3.23 -27.33
C ILE A 93 -29.23 -4.04 -26.61
N ARG A 94 -28.91 -4.52 -25.41
CA ARG A 94 -29.80 -5.29 -24.53
C ARG A 94 -29.90 -4.61 -23.16
N LYS A 95 -30.94 -4.92 -22.38
CA LYS A 95 -31.16 -4.33 -21.04
C LYS A 95 -30.03 -4.62 -20.04
N ASN A 96 -29.30 -5.72 -20.21
CA ASN A 96 -28.14 -6.07 -19.39
C ASN A 96 -26.84 -5.38 -19.84
N ALA A 97 -26.88 -4.49 -20.83
CA ALA A 97 -25.71 -3.72 -21.22
C ALA A 97 -25.21 -2.87 -20.05
N ILE A 98 -23.91 -2.62 -20.01
CA ILE A 98 -23.27 -1.90 -18.92
C ILE A 98 -22.63 -0.63 -19.47
N ALA A 99 -22.98 0.51 -18.88
CA ALA A 99 -22.40 1.81 -19.19
C ALA A 99 -21.25 2.14 -18.24
N THR A 100 -20.17 2.68 -18.80
CA THR A 100 -19.00 3.16 -18.07
C THR A 100 -18.59 4.50 -18.61
N ILE A 101 -18.14 5.40 -17.74
CA ILE A 101 -17.54 6.68 -18.16
C ILE A 101 -16.03 6.50 -18.19
N GLY A 102 -15.41 6.95 -19.28
CA GLY A 102 -13.96 6.95 -19.44
C GLY A 102 -13.52 8.06 -20.39
N SER A 103 -12.22 8.34 -20.41
CA SER A 103 -11.62 9.28 -21.37
C SER A 103 -11.48 8.65 -22.75
N ASP A 104 -11.62 9.45 -23.81
CA ASP A 104 -11.25 9.04 -25.16
C ASP A 104 -9.72 8.99 -25.28
N GLY A 105 -9.14 7.80 -25.07
CA GLY A 105 -7.69 7.63 -24.93
C GLY A 105 -7.17 8.13 -23.58
N LEU A 106 -5.90 8.56 -23.54
CA LEU A 106 -5.23 8.94 -22.27
C LEU A 106 -5.57 10.37 -21.80
N VAL A 107 -5.86 11.30 -22.73
CA VAL A 107 -6.05 12.74 -22.43
C VAL A 107 -7.23 13.36 -23.20
N GLY A 108 -8.22 12.54 -23.57
CA GLY A 108 -9.37 12.99 -24.35
C GLY A 108 -10.53 13.53 -23.53
N SER A 109 -11.59 13.97 -24.22
CA SER A 109 -12.89 14.25 -23.60
C SER A 109 -13.46 12.99 -22.98
N MET A 110 -14.29 13.16 -21.95
CA MET A 110 -15.04 12.04 -21.38
C MET A 110 -16.07 11.53 -22.40
N ILE A 111 -16.26 10.23 -22.41
CA ILE A 111 -17.24 9.51 -23.23
C ILE A 111 -17.95 8.46 -22.39
N VAL A 112 -19.16 8.10 -22.81
CA VAL A 112 -19.86 6.95 -22.24
C VAL A 112 -19.59 5.73 -23.12
N ASN A 113 -18.96 4.70 -22.56
CA ASN A 113 -18.74 3.41 -23.19
C ASN A 113 -19.79 2.41 -22.69
N ILE A 114 -20.61 1.92 -23.60
CA ILE A 114 -21.58 0.86 -23.37
C ILE A 114 -20.99 -0.44 -23.90
N VAL A 115 -21.01 -1.49 -23.08
CA VAL A 115 -20.57 -2.84 -23.45
C VAL A 115 -21.70 -3.84 -23.23
N PRO A 116 -21.77 -4.92 -24.03
CA PRO A 116 -22.74 -5.98 -23.79
C PRO A 116 -22.52 -6.62 -22.41
N GLY A 117 -23.62 -6.85 -21.70
CA GLY A 117 -23.60 -7.63 -20.46
C GLY A 117 -23.38 -9.12 -20.71
N LYS A 118 -23.10 -9.85 -19.63
CA LYS A 118 -23.00 -11.31 -19.69
C LYS A 118 -24.38 -11.94 -19.92
N GLY A 119 -24.45 -12.97 -20.76
CA GLY A 119 -25.67 -13.76 -21.01
C GLY A 119 -26.65 -13.16 -22.02
N ILE A 120 -27.79 -13.83 -22.20
CA ILE A 120 -28.87 -13.39 -23.10
C ILE A 120 -29.72 -12.33 -22.38
N GLY A 121 -29.58 -11.07 -22.81
CA GLY A 121 -30.40 -9.98 -22.29
C GLY A 121 -31.70 -9.78 -23.05
N LEU A 122 -32.69 -9.17 -22.38
CA LEU A 122 -33.92 -8.72 -23.02
C LEU A 122 -33.65 -7.56 -24.00
N PRO A 123 -34.46 -7.42 -25.06
CA PRO A 123 -34.43 -6.25 -25.93
C PRO A 123 -34.63 -4.95 -25.13
N ILE A 124 -33.89 -3.91 -25.51
CA ILE A 124 -34.01 -2.59 -24.89
C ILE A 124 -35.11 -1.76 -25.56
N ALA A 125 -35.79 -0.93 -24.79
CA ALA A 125 -36.78 0.04 -25.25
C ALA A 125 -36.34 1.47 -24.92
N SER A 126 -36.92 2.44 -25.63
CA SER A 126 -36.66 3.87 -25.38
C SER A 126 -37.06 4.26 -23.96
N GLY A 127 -36.17 4.92 -23.24
CA GLY A 127 -36.35 5.36 -21.85
C GLY A 127 -35.84 4.38 -20.80
N ASP A 128 -35.44 3.16 -21.20
CA ASP A 128 -34.88 2.18 -20.28
C ASP A 128 -33.59 2.67 -19.62
N GLU A 129 -33.35 2.17 -18.42
CA GLU A 129 -32.12 2.35 -17.67
C GLU A 129 -31.22 1.11 -17.82
N ILE A 130 -29.93 1.34 -18.07
CA ILE A 130 -28.92 0.28 -18.13
C ILE A 130 -27.99 0.36 -16.92
N GLU A 131 -27.43 -0.79 -16.53
CA GLU A 131 -26.50 -0.88 -15.41
C GLU A 131 -25.27 0.00 -15.67
N SER A 132 -24.71 0.60 -14.63
CA SER A 132 -23.54 1.45 -14.78
C SER A 132 -22.57 1.36 -13.60
N TYR A 133 -21.29 1.58 -13.88
CA TYR A 133 -20.28 1.77 -12.84
C TYR A 133 -19.24 2.81 -13.25
N SER A 134 -18.77 3.58 -12.27
CA SER A 134 -17.69 4.56 -12.46
C SER A 134 -16.34 3.83 -12.46
N ARG A 135 -15.56 3.97 -13.53
CA ARG A 135 -14.16 3.50 -13.56
C ARG A 135 -13.25 4.51 -12.85
N ILE A 136 -12.19 3.99 -12.22
CA ILE A 136 -11.10 4.81 -11.71
C ILE A 136 -10.38 5.42 -12.92
N GLY A 137 -10.22 6.75 -12.92
CA GLY A 137 -9.51 7.45 -13.99
C GLY A 137 -8.00 7.23 -13.91
N ALA A 138 -7.31 7.40 -15.04
CA ALA A 138 -5.84 7.46 -15.03
C ALA A 138 -5.33 8.60 -14.12
N GLU A 139 -6.13 9.66 -13.97
CA GLU A 139 -5.96 10.74 -12.99
C GLU A 139 -5.81 10.20 -11.56
N ASP A 140 -6.86 9.55 -11.07
CA ASP A 140 -6.91 9.03 -9.71
C ASP A 140 -5.78 8.01 -9.46
N MET A 141 -5.47 7.17 -10.46
CA MET A 141 -4.36 6.22 -10.39
C MET A 141 -3.01 6.92 -10.28
N LEU A 142 -2.73 7.93 -11.10
CA LEU A 142 -1.48 8.70 -11.05
C LEU A 142 -1.31 9.44 -9.73
N SER A 143 -2.40 10.04 -9.21
CA SER A 143 -2.41 10.69 -7.90
C SER A 143 -2.09 9.69 -6.78
N THR A 144 -2.78 8.54 -6.77
CA THR A 144 -2.55 7.47 -5.80
C THR A 144 -1.13 6.92 -5.87
N LEU A 145 -0.60 6.70 -7.08
CA LEU A 145 0.77 6.24 -7.29
C LEU A 145 1.79 7.26 -6.80
N ASN A 146 1.57 8.55 -7.01
CA ASN A 146 2.46 9.61 -6.51
C ASN A 146 2.52 9.62 -4.98
N VAL A 147 1.36 9.62 -4.31
CA VAL A 147 1.28 9.58 -2.84
C VAL A 147 1.91 8.29 -2.30
N THR A 148 1.64 7.15 -2.94
CA THR A 148 2.22 5.86 -2.56
C THR A 148 3.74 5.88 -2.70
N ASN A 149 4.28 6.48 -3.76
CA ASN A 149 5.72 6.59 -3.98
C ASN A 149 6.40 7.52 -2.96
N GLU A 150 5.77 8.63 -2.60
CA GLU A 150 6.26 9.53 -1.55
C GLU A 150 6.32 8.82 -0.19
N ASN A 151 5.25 8.10 0.18
CA ASN A 151 5.23 7.30 1.40
C ASN A 151 6.29 6.20 1.37
N ALA A 152 6.47 5.53 0.23
CA ALA A 152 7.51 4.52 0.07
C ALA A 152 8.91 5.11 0.25
N ALA A 153 9.18 6.30 -0.30
CA ALA A 153 10.46 6.99 -0.13
C ALA A 153 10.75 7.31 1.34
N LEU A 154 9.77 7.86 2.07
CA LEU A 154 9.90 8.19 3.49
C LEU A 154 10.16 6.95 4.35
N LEU A 155 9.31 5.93 4.22
CA LEU A 155 9.46 4.68 4.97
C LEU A 155 10.78 3.97 4.65
N THR A 156 11.24 4.08 3.41
CA THR A 156 12.51 3.50 2.99
C THR A 156 13.70 4.20 3.62
N ALA A 157 13.67 5.54 3.67
CA ALA A 157 14.70 6.32 4.35
C ALA A 157 14.75 6.02 5.86
N ASP A 158 13.58 5.94 6.52
CA ASP A 158 13.49 5.58 7.94
C ASP A 158 14.02 4.17 8.19
N LEU A 159 13.65 3.20 7.35
CA LEU A 159 14.12 1.83 7.49
C LEU A 159 15.61 1.69 7.20
N LEU A 160 16.17 2.48 6.28
CA LEU A 160 17.61 2.53 6.03
C LEU A 160 18.35 3.05 7.28
N GLN A 161 17.85 4.10 7.92
CA GLN A 161 18.42 4.62 9.17
C GLN A 161 18.38 3.59 10.32
N VAL A 162 17.28 2.85 10.45
CA VAL A 162 17.16 1.76 11.42
C VAL A 162 18.15 0.64 11.09
N THR A 163 18.24 0.24 9.82
CA THR A 163 19.15 -0.81 9.35
C THR A 163 20.61 -0.44 9.60
N GLU A 164 20.99 0.81 9.32
CA GLU A 164 22.32 1.34 9.61
C GLU A 164 22.60 1.38 11.12
N SER A 165 21.61 1.75 11.93
CA SER A 165 21.74 1.71 13.39
C SER A 165 21.94 0.29 13.92
N LEU A 166 21.22 -0.69 13.36
CA LEU A 166 21.38 -2.11 13.69
C LEU A 166 22.77 -2.62 13.30
N LYS A 167 23.21 -2.37 12.06
CA LYS A 167 24.53 -2.75 11.53
C LYS A 167 25.68 -2.16 12.37
N ASN A 168 25.55 -0.90 12.79
CA ASN A 168 26.55 -0.22 13.60
C ASN A 168 26.47 -0.55 15.09
N GLY A 169 25.65 -1.53 15.49
CA GLY A 169 25.56 -1.97 16.88
C GLY A 169 24.88 -0.97 17.82
N LYS A 170 24.09 -0.02 17.30
CA LYS A 170 23.38 0.99 18.10
C LYS A 170 22.05 0.44 18.61
N GLY A 171 21.63 0.89 19.80
CA GLY A 171 20.40 0.42 20.45
C GLY A 171 20.55 -0.96 21.12
N THR A 172 19.46 -1.49 21.67
CA THR A 172 19.46 -2.83 22.31
C THR A 172 19.60 -3.94 21.28
N LEU A 173 18.85 -3.84 20.17
CA LEU A 173 18.91 -4.82 19.08
C LEU A 173 20.25 -4.78 18.35
N GLY A 174 20.78 -3.61 17.96
CA GLY A 174 22.08 -3.54 17.29
C GLY A 174 23.21 -4.14 18.13
N ARG A 175 23.23 -3.88 19.45
CA ARG A 175 24.20 -4.49 20.36
C ARG A 175 24.08 -6.02 20.43
N LEU A 176 22.85 -6.54 20.36
CA LEU A 176 22.58 -7.98 20.33
C LEU A 176 23.00 -8.63 19.00
N LEU A 177 22.92 -7.90 17.87
CA LEU A 177 23.29 -8.44 16.56
C LEU A 177 24.81 -8.41 16.30
N ASN A 178 25.52 -7.37 16.74
CA ASN A 178 26.93 -7.12 16.40
C ASN A 178 27.95 -7.84 17.31
N ASP A 179 27.56 -8.96 17.90
CA ASP A 179 27.99 -9.25 19.26
C ASP A 179 29.39 -9.86 19.43
N THR A 180 30.28 -9.06 20.04
CA THR A 180 31.50 -9.48 20.75
C THR A 180 31.42 -9.18 22.26
N ILE A 181 30.34 -8.58 22.76
CA ILE A 181 30.18 -8.04 24.13
C ILE A 181 29.26 -8.91 24.99
N MET A 182 28.05 -9.25 24.59
CA MET A 182 27.15 -10.16 25.30
C MET A 182 27.68 -11.59 25.33
N SER A 183 28.36 -12.06 24.28
CA SER A 183 29.11 -13.33 24.29
C SER A 183 30.25 -13.30 25.32
N LYS A 184 30.92 -12.15 25.48
CA LYS A 184 31.98 -11.95 26.48
C LYS A 184 31.42 -11.85 27.90
N ASP A 185 30.35 -11.09 28.11
CA ASP A 185 29.70 -10.92 29.41
C ASP A 185 29.03 -12.23 29.88
N LEU A 186 28.43 -12.97 28.95
CA LEU A 186 27.84 -14.28 29.22
C LEU A 186 28.93 -15.31 29.52
N HIS A 187 30.05 -15.31 28.78
CA HIS A 187 31.20 -16.14 29.11
C HIS A 187 31.76 -15.82 30.51
N GLN A 188 31.94 -14.54 30.83
CA GLN A 188 32.40 -14.12 32.15
C GLN A 188 31.42 -14.54 33.26
N THR A 189 30.11 -14.45 32.99
CA THR A 189 29.07 -14.91 33.92
C THR A 189 29.16 -16.42 34.15
N VAL A 190 29.35 -17.22 33.10
CA VAL A 190 29.56 -18.67 33.20
C VAL A 190 30.81 -18.99 34.03
N VAL A 191 31.92 -18.29 33.79
CA VAL A 191 33.16 -18.44 34.58
C VAL A 191 32.92 -18.12 36.06
N ASN A 192 32.24 -17.01 36.36
CA ASN A 192 31.93 -16.62 37.74
C ASN A 192 31.02 -17.64 38.44
N LEU A 193 30.00 -18.16 37.75
CA LEU A 193 29.12 -19.20 38.30
C LEU A 193 29.86 -20.52 38.55
N LYS A 194 30.78 -20.90 37.65
CA LYS A 194 31.61 -22.09 37.83
C LYS A 194 32.54 -21.96 39.04
N ASN A 195 33.18 -20.80 39.19
CA ASN A 195 34.03 -20.52 40.35
C ASN A 195 33.21 -20.55 41.65
N MET A 196 32.04 -19.90 41.67
CA MET A 196 31.13 -19.91 42.81
C MET A 196 30.67 -21.32 43.20
N SER A 197 30.36 -22.18 42.23
CA SER A 197 30.01 -23.58 42.50
C SER A 197 31.21 -24.36 43.06
N SER A 198 32.42 -24.12 42.54
CA SER A 198 33.63 -24.72 43.06
C SER A 198 33.91 -24.31 44.50
N GLU A 199 33.80 -23.02 44.82
CA GLU A 199 33.98 -22.49 46.18
C GLU A 199 32.95 -23.05 47.15
N ALA A 200 31.67 -23.13 46.74
CA ALA A 200 30.62 -23.74 47.54
C ALA A 200 30.90 -25.23 47.83
N ASN A 201 31.40 -25.98 46.86
CA ASN A 201 31.78 -27.39 47.05
C ASN A 201 32.97 -27.54 47.99
N THR A 202 33.96 -26.65 47.92
CA THR A 202 35.09 -26.64 48.86
C THR A 202 34.61 -26.35 50.29
N ALA A 203 33.76 -25.33 50.48
CA ALA A 203 33.20 -25.01 51.78
C ALA A 203 32.38 -26.17 52.38
N LEU A 204 31.60 -26.89 51.55
CA LEU A 204 30.89 -28.09 51.96
C LEU A 204 31.84 -29.21 52.39
N LYS A 205 32.96 -29.39 51.68
CA LYS A 205 33.98 -30.38 52.01
C LYS A 205 34.66 -30.05 53.34
N GLU A 206 35.10 -28.81 53.54
CA GLU A 206 35.70 -28.34 54.79
C GLU A 206 34.73 -28.49 55.97
N LEU A 207 33.45 -28.15 55.77
CA LEU A 207 32.43 -28.31 56.79
C LEU A 207 32.18 -29.78 57.14
N ASN A 208 32.17 -30.67 56.14
CA ASN A 208 32.06 -32.10 56.35
C ASN A 208 33.31 -32.67 57.08
N GLU A 209 34.50 -32.17 56.76
CA GLU A 209 35.74 -32.52 57.47
C GLU A 209 35.70 -32.09 58.94
N ILE A 210 35.20 -30.88 59.25
CA ILE A 210 35.00 -30.42 60.63
C ILE A 210 34.01 -31.33 61.36
N ILE A 211 32.88 -31.67 60.73
CA ILE A 211 31.86 -32.54 61.32
C ILE A 211 32.46 -33.92 61.62
N THR A 212 33.21 -34.51 60.68
CA THR A 212 33.81 -35.84 60.84
C THR A 212 34.98 -35.91 61.82
N HIS A 213 35.72 -34.81 62.03
CA HIS A 213 36.81 -34.72 63.02
C HIS A 213 36.34 -34.41 64.45
N ILE A 214 35.06 -34.10 64.65
CA ILE A 214 34.48 -34.07 66.00
C ILE A 214 34.46 -35.52 66.51
N ASN A 215 35.32 -35.85 67.47
CA ASN A 215 35.44 -37.21 67.98
C ASN A 215 34.14 -37.65 68.68
N PHE A 216 33.36 -38.49 68.01
CA PHE A 216 31.97 -38.82 68.35
C PHE A 216 31.79 -39.92 69.40
N GLU A 217 32.86 -40.61 69.79
CA GLU A 217 32.74 -41.79 70.67
C GLU A 217 32.61 -41.44 72.17
N GLU A 218 33.05 -40.25 72.63
CA GLU A 218 32.97 -39.88 74.07
C GLU A 218 32.66 -38.39 74.38
N SER A 219 32.34 -37.55 73.37
CA SER A 219 32.14 -36.11 73.60
C SER A 219 30.67 -35.67 73.69
N VAL A 220 30.34 -34.82 74.67
CA VAL A 220 29.05 -34.12 74.81
C VAL A 220 28.68 -33.32 73.53
N ALA A 221 29.68 -33.00 72.71
CA ALA A 221 29.52 -32.36 71.42
C ALA A 221 28.71 -33.19 70.41
N ASN A 222 28.68 -34.53 70.49
CA ASN A 222 27.90 -35.37 69.58
C ASN A 222 26.39 -35.11 69.73
N VAL A 223 25.88 -35.26 70.96
CA VAL A 223 24.46 -35.02 71.29
C VAL A 223 24.11 -33.55 71.08
N LEU A 224 25.02 -32.62 71.37
CA LEU A 224 24.79 -31.20 71.10
C LEU A 224 24.76 -30.89 69.60
N ILE A 225 25.58 -31.48 68.73
CA ILE A 225 25.57 -31.11 67.29
C ILE A 225 24.51 -31.89 66.51
N SER A 226 24.11 -33.07 66.97
CA SER A 226 23.03 -33.84 66.32
C SER A 226 21.63 -33.46 66.81
N ASP A 227 21.46 -33.13 68.10
CA ASP A 227 20.16 -32.77 68.70
C ASP A 227 20.00 -31.29 69.10
N SER A 228 21.04 -30.43 69.08
CA SER A 228 20.82 -28.99 69.33
C SER A 228 20.19 -28.27 68.14
N LEU A 229 19.51 -27.18 68.48
CA LEU A 229 19.02 -26.19 67.52
C LEU A 229 20.11 -25.72 66.54
N SER A 230 21.34 -25.50 67.02
CA SER A 230 22.48 -25.07 66.18
C SER A 230 22.94 -26.17 65.21
N GLY A 231 22.87 -27.42 65.64
CA GLY A 231 23.13 -28.60 64.81
C GLY A 231 22.14 -28.77 63.66
N GLN A 232 20.85 -28.62 63.96
CA GLN A 232 19.78 -28.63 62.95
C GLN A 232 19.91 -27.46 61.96
N GLN A 233 20.28 -26.27 62.46
CA GLN A 233 20.59 -25.12 61.60
C GLN A 233 21.79 -25.40 60.68
N MET A 234 22.86 -26.01 61.20
CA MET A 234 24.03 -26.38 60.39
C MET A 234 23.68 -27.39 59.29
N LYS A 235 22.91 -28.42 59.63
CA LYS A 235 22.40 -29.41 58.65
C LYS A 235 21.56 -28.72 57.57
N THR A 236 20.71 -27.78 57.96
CA THR A 236 19.90 -26.98 57.03
C THR A 236 20.76 -26.11 56.12
N ILE A 237 21.81 -25.48 56.65
CA ILE A 237 22.79 -24.69 55.88
C ILE A 237 23.52 -25.60 54.87
N MET A 238 23.99 -26.78 55.28
CA MET A 238 24.62 -27.76 54.37
C MET A 238 23.67 -28.17 53.24
N THR A 239 22.44 -28.57 53.58
CA THR A 239 21.45 -28.96 52.57
C THR A 239 21.14 -27.81 51.61
N ASN A 240 20.99 -26.58 52.11
CA ASN A 240 20.76 -25.41 51.27
C ASN A 240 21.97 -25.05 50.40
N LEU A 241 23.19 -25.18 50.92
CA LEU A 241 24.42 -24.96 50.17
C LEU A 241 24.62 -26.02 49.08
N GLU A 242 24.33 -27.28 49.38
CA GLU A 242 24.38 -28.39 48.42
C GLU A 242 23.35 -28.20 47.30
N LEU A 243 22.10 -27.90 47.67
CA LEU A 243 21.04 -27.57 46.70
C LEU A 243 21.41 -26.36 45.84
N SER A 244 22.02 -25.33 46.44
CA SER A 244 22.46 -24.12 45.72
C SER A 244 23.62 -24.41 44.78
N SER A 245 24.63 -25.15 45.21
CA SER A 245 25.78 -25.56 44.38
C SER A 245 25.32 -26.35 43.15
N ASN A 246 24.43 -27.33 43.35
CA ASN A 246 23.87 -28.13 42.27
C ASN A 246 23.02 -27.30 41.29
N LYS A 247 22.24 -26.33 41.80
CA LYS A 247 21.50 -25.37 40.95
C LYS A 247 22.44 -24.47 40.15
N ILE A 248 23.48 -23.92 40.79
CA ILE A 248 24.47 -23.06 40.12
C ILE A 248 25.19 -23.84 39.02
N ALA A 249 25.61 -25.08 39.30
CA ALA A 249 26.24 -25.95 38.31
C ALA A 249 25.30 -26.21 37.10
N SER A 250 24.02 -26.48 37.37
CA SER A 250 23.02 -26.71 36.32
C SER A 250 22.77 -25.46 35.47
N ILE A 251 22.69 -24.28 36.09
CA ILE A 251 22.57 -22.98 35.41
C ILE A 251 23.83 -22.71 34.57
N SER A 252 25.01 -22.94 35.14
CA SER A 252 26.29 -22.76 34.44
C SER A 252 26.36 -23.65 33.19
N ASN A 253 25.96 -24.92 33.28
CA ASN A 253 25.92 -25.81 32.12
C ASN A 253 24.89 -25.36 31.08
N SER A 254 23.73 -24.87 31.52
CA SER A 254 22.70 -24.33 30.61
C SER A 254 23.19 -23.09 29.88
N LEU A 255 23.84 -22.16 30.59
CA LEU A 255 24.42 -20.95 30.03
C LEU A 255 25.63 -21.24 29.14
N ASP A 256 26.46 -22.23 29.48
CA ASP A 256 27.56 -22.69 28.62
C ASP A 256 27.03 -23.25 27.31
N SER A 257 25.97 -24.06 27.35
CA SER A 257 25.30 -24.57 26.14
C SER A 257 24.71 -23.44 25.28
N LEU A 258 24.09 -22.43 25.91
CA LEU A 258 23.58 -21.24 25.24
C LEU A 258 24.71 -20.44 24.61
N SER A 259 25.80 -20.20 25.34
CA SER A 259 27.02 -19.53 24.87
C SER A 259 27.59 -20.23 23.64
N LEU A 260 27.71 -21.56 23.69
CA LEU A 260 28.24 -22.36 22.59
C LEU A 260 27.33 -22.32 21.37
N ASN A 261 26.01 -22.33 21.56
CA ASN A 261 25.04 -22.24 20.46
C ASN A 261 25.03 -20.84 19.81
N LEU A 262 25.19 -19.78 20.61
CA LEU A 262 25.39 -18.40 20.14
C LEU A 262 26.72 -18.28 19.37
N SER A 263 27.84 -18.73 19.94
CA SER A 263 29.16 -18.62 19.31
C SER A 263 29.34 -19.51 18.07
N LYS A 264 28.65 -20.66 18.00
CA LYS A 264 28.68 -21.55 16.82
C LYS A 264 27.62 -21.21 15.77
N GLY A 265 26.84 -20.16 16.00
CA GLY A 265 25.88 -19.63 15.05
C GLY A 265 24.70 -20.55 14.70
N LYS A 266 24.30 -21.42 15.63
CA LYS A 266 23.17 -22.34 15.41
C LYS A 266 21.94 -21.81 16.14
N GLY A 267 21.08 -21.06 15.44
CA GLY A 267 19.80 -20.57 15.95
C GLY A 267 19.11 -19.54 15.05
N THR A 268 17.81 -19.33 15.25
CA THR A 268 17.01 -18.31 14.51
C THR A 268 17.51 -16.89 14.80
N VAL A 269 17.95 -16.62 16.03
CA VAL A 269 18.59 -15.36 16.42
C VAL A 269 19.89 -15.16 15.63
N ASN A 270 20.67 -16.22 15.41
CA ASN A 270 21.91 -16.14 14.63
C ASN A 270 21.65 -15.86 13.14
N TYR A 271 20.63 -16.48 12.55
CA TYR A 271 20.22 -16.21 11.16
C TYR A 271 19.75 -14.75 10.96
N LEU A 272 19.16 -14.14 11.98
CA LEU A 272 18.74 -12.73 11.98
C LEU A 272 19.88 -11.75 12.38
N ALA A 273 20.83 -12.20 13.18
CA ALA A 273 21.90 -11.38 13.79
C ALA A 273 23.23 -11.39 13.05
N THR A 274 23.66 -12.56 12.61
CA THR A 274 25.02 -12.77 12.06
C THR A 274 25.03 -13.02 10.58
N ASP A 275 23.87 -13.23 9.94
CA ASP A 275 23.82 -13.27 8.49
C ASP A 275 23.99 -11.84 7.96
N THR A 276 25.25 -11.41 7.94
CA THR A 276 25.69 -10.18 7.28
C THR A 276 25.16 -10.12 5.85
N ILE A 277 24.89 -11.26 5.21
CA ILE A 277 24.29 -11.31 3.87
C ILE A 277 22.86 -10.80 3.92
N LEU A 278 22.03 -11.21 4.88
CA LEU A 278 20.64 -10.73 5.01
C LEU A 278 20.57 -9.23 5.31
N VAL A 279 21.37 -8.74 6.28
CA VAL A 279 21.40 -7.31 6.62
C VAL A 279 21.91 -6.48 5.44
N ASN A 280 22.97 -6.92 4.75
CA ASN A 280 23.49 -6.23 3.57
C ASN A 280 22.53 -6.33 2.37
N GLN A 281 21.80 -7.44 2.21
CA GLN A 281 20.77 -7.60 1.19
C GLN A 281 19.59 -6.68 1.45
N LEU A 282 19.15 -6.56 2.72
CA LEU A 282 18.12 -5.60 3.12
C LEU A 282 18.60 -4.18 2.86
N GLU A 283 19.81 -3.79 3.28
CA GLU A 283 20.39 -2.46 3.00
C GLU A 283 20.43 -2.17 1.49
N SER A 284 20.89 -3.13 0.68
CA SER A 284 20.93 -3.00 -0.78
C SER A 284 19.53 -2.87 -1.40
N THR A 285 18.58 -3.70 -0.97
CA THR A 285 17.18 -3.61 -1.41
C THR A 285 16.57 -2.28 -1.03
N MET A 286 16.77 -1.80 0.21
CA MET A 286 16.26 -0.50 0.65
C MET A 286 16.87 0.63 -0.17
N LYS A 287 18.19 0.60 -0.43
CA LYS A 287 18.84 1.58 -1.29
C LYS A 287 18.31 1.56 -2.73
N ASN A 288 18.02 0.38 -3.27
CA ASN A 288 17.41 0.24 -4.60
C ASN A 288 15.97 0.79 -4.62
N ILE A 289 15.19 0.57 -3.56
CA ILE A 289 13.86 1.14 -3.40
C ILE A 289 13.94 2.66 -3.26
N GLU A 290 14.91 3.18 -2.50
CA GLU A 290 15.13 4.62 -2.31
C GLU A 290 15.49 5.28 -3.64
N GLU A 291 16.42 4.70 -4.39
CA GLU A 291 16.81 5.20 -5.70
C GLU A 291 15.66 5.10 -6.70
N GLY A 292 14.90 4.00 -6.69
CA GLY A 292 13.73 3.81 -7.53
C GLY A 292 12.63 4.83 -7.25
N THR A 293 12.30 5.06 -5.98
CA THR A 293 11.30 6.04 -5.56
C THR A 293 11.76 7.48 -5.86
N LYS A 294 13.05 7.79 -5.70
CA LYS A 294 13.63 9.08 -6.10
C LYS A 294 13.51 9.31 -7.61
N ARG A 295 13.93 8.35 -8.44
CA ARG A 295 13.80 8.42 -9.91
C ARG A 295 12.35 8.55 -10.34
N PHE A 296 11.42 7.86 -9.66
CA PHE A 296 10.00 8.02 -9.91
C PHE A 296 9.52 9.44 -9.58
N ASN A 297 9.93 10.00 -8.45
CA ASN A 297 9.61 11.39 -8.09
C ASN A 297 10.15 12.38 -9.13
N GLU A 298 11.37 12.19 -9.62
CA GLU A 298 11.96 13.00 -10.70
C GLU A 298 11.12 12.91 -11.99
N ASN A 299 10.71 11.69 -12.38
CA ASN A 299 9.82 11.49 -13.53
C ASN A 299 8.46 12.15 -13.33
N MET A 300 7.88 12.06 -12.12
CA MET A 300 6.61 12.69 -11.79
C MET A 300 6.71 14.22 -11.85
N GLU A 301 7.81 14.78 -11.37
CA GLU A 301 8.09 16.22 -11.49
C GLU A 301 8.24 16.63 -12.96
N ALA A 302 8.96 15.86 -13.77
CA ALA A 302 9.03 16.12 -15.21
C ALA A 302 7.64 16.08 -15.89
N LEU A 303 6.76 15.17 -15.48
CA LEU A 303 5.37 15.11 -15.94
C LEU A 303 4.56 16.35 -15.54
N LYS A 304 4.86 17.03 -14.43
CA LYS A 304 4.19 18.29 -14.07
C LYS A 304 4.43 19.41 -15.09
N HIS A 305 5.62 19.42 -15.69
CA HIS A 305 6.04 20.45 -16.63
C HIS A 305 5.76 20.10 -18.10
N ASN A 306 5.49 18.82 -18.40
CA ASN A 306 5.17 18.38 -19.75
C ASN A 306 3.85 19.00 -20.26
N PHE A 307 3.84 19.45 -21.53
CA PHE A 307 2.70 20.14 -22.14
C PHE A 307 1.40 19.33 -22.11
N LEU A 308 1.48 17.99 -22.19
CA LEU A 308 0.34 17.08 -22.18
C LEU A 308 -0.32 17.00 -20.80
N THR A 309 0.48 16.95 -19.74
CA THR A 309 0.04 16.65 -18.37
C THR A 309 0.02 17.87 -17.46
N ARG A 310 0.59 19.03 -17.85
CA ARG A 310 0.58 20.25 -17.03
C ARG A 310 -0.82 20.73 -16.63
N ARG A 311 -1.85 20.55 -17.48
CA ARG A 311 -3.23 21.01 -17.19
C ARG A 311 -3.85 20.20 -16.06
N TYR A 312 -3.59 18.90 -16.09
CA TYR A 312 -3.97 17.95 -15.06
C TYR A 312 -3.40 18.36 -13.69
N PHE A 313 -2.08 18.53 -13.58
CA PHE A 313 -1.45 18.88 -12.31
C PHE A 313 -1.88 20.26 -11.77
N LYS A 314 -2.19 21.22 -12.66
CA LYS A 314 -2.77 22.51 -12.27
C LYS A 314 -4.18 22.37 -11.67
N LYS A 315 -5.01 21.46 -12.21
CA LYS A 315 -6.35 21.19 -11.69
C LYS A 315 -6.26 20.53 -10.31
N LEU A 316 -5.40 19.53 -10.18
CA LEU A 316 -5.16 18.80 -8.94
C LEU A 316 -4.74 19.74 -7.79
N LYS A 317 -3.75 20.61 -8.04
CA LYS A 317 -3.32 21.63 -7.07
C LYS A 317 -4.44 22.60 -6.65
N LYS A 318 -5.37 22.90 -7.55
CA LYS A 318 -6.53 23.76 -7.27
C LYS A 318 -7.57 23.05 -6.41
N GLU A 319 -7.74 21.74 -6.56
CA GLU A 319 -8.64 20.93 -5.76
C GLU A 319 -8.08 20.73 -4.34
N GLU A 320 -6.79 20.44 -4.19
CA GLU A 320 -6.11 20.37 -2.89
C GLU A 320 -6.16 21.70 -2.11
N ALA A 321 -6.05 22.83 -2.80
CA ALA A 321 -6.14 24.15 -2.17
C ALA A 321 -7.56 24.48 -1.69
N LYS A 322 -8.59 23.85 -2.26
CA LYS A 322 -9.97 24.01 -1.79
C LYS A 322 -10.22 23.18 -0.53
N THR A 323 -9.78 21.93 -0.52
CA THR A 323 -9.96 21.04 0.64
C THR A 323 -9.15 21.42 1.87
N LYS A 324 -8.09 22.24 1.73
CA LYS A 324 -7.34 22.80 2.88
C LYS A 324 -7.94 24.08 3.48
N ASN A 325 -8.88 24.72 2.79
CA ASN A 325 -9.50 25.98 3.22
C ASN A 325 -10.92 25.79 3.79
N ASP A 326 -11.42 24.56 3.81
CA ASP A 326 -12.64 24.11 4.50
C ASP A 326 -12.25 23.36 5.78
#